data_AF-A0A954RDE6-F1
#
_entry.id   AF-A0A954RDE6-F1
#
_cell.length_a   1.000
_cell.length_b   1.000
_cell.length_c   1.000
_cell.angle_alpha   90.00
_cell.angle_beta   90.00
_cell.angle_gamma   90.00
#
_symmetry.space_group_name_H-M   'P 1'
#
loop_
_entity.id
_entity.type
_entity.pdbx_description
1 polymer ?
#
loop_
_entity_poly.entity_id
_entity_poly.type
_entity_poly.pdbx_seq_one_letter_code
_entity_poly.pdbx_strand_id
1 'polypeptide(L)' 'MNVLVVGNGGREHALAWKLGQSSRVDRVFVAPGNAGTEADAENVPIAATDFPALIKFAQTNQVGLTVVGPEA' A
#
# COMPACT_ATOMS: atom_id res chain seq x y z
N MET A 1 10.33 -7.42 -4.48
CA MET A 1 10.06 -6.91 -3.12
C MET A 1 8.60 -6.51 -2.98
N ASN A 2 7.97 -6.77 -1.82
CA ASN A 2 6.61 -6.32 -1.54
C ASN A 2 6.59 -4.87 -1.02
N VAL A 3 5.61 -4.08 -1.45
CA VAL A 3 5.45 -2.67 -1.08
C VAL A 3 4.08 -2.44 -0.45
N LEU A 4 4.04 -1.63 0.61
CA LEU A 4 2.80 -1.18 1.25
C LEU A 4 2.65 0.33 1.08
N VAL A 5 1.56 0.78 0.46
CA VAL A 5 1.16 2.19 0.40
C VAL A 5 0.06 2.41 1.43
N VAL A 6 0.22 3.41 2.29
CA VAL A 6 -0.78 3.75 3.31
C VAL A 6 -1.56 4.99 2.86
N GLY A 7 -2.88 4.89 2.86
CA GLY A 7 -3.85 5.91 2.46
C GLY A 7 -4.87 5.39 1.43
N ASN A 8 -5.75 6.29 0.98
CA ASN A 8 -6.88 5.96 0.10
C ASN A 8 -7.22 7.06 -0.90
N GLY A 9 -6.34 8.05 -1.09
CA GLY A 9 -6.53 9.15 -2.03
C GLY A 9 -5.99 8.84 -3.43
N GLY A 10 -6.17 9.79 -4.34
CA GLY A 10 -5.62 9.70 -5.70
C GLY A 10 -4.08 9.71 -5.75
N ARG A 11 -3.43 10.32 -4.76
CA ARG A 11 -1.97 10.28 -4.62
C ARG A 11 -1.48 8.86 -4.37
N GLU A 12 -2.12 8.15 -3.45
CA GLU A 12 -1.75 6.77 -3.12
C GLU A 12 -2.03 5.84 -4.30
N HIS A 13 -3.07 6.10 -5.09
CA HIS A 13 -3.30 5.42 -6.36
C HIS A 13 -2.15 5.66 -7.34
N ALA A 14 -1.78 6.91 -7.62
CA ALA A 14 -0.68 7.22 -8.54
C ALA A 14 0.66 6.59 -8.09
N LEU A 15 0.92 6.57 -6.78
CA LEU A 15 2.09 5.92 -6.20
C LEU A 15 2.03 4.40 -6.41
N ALA A 16 0.91 3.75 -6.07
CA ALA A 16 0.74 2.31 -6.23
C ALA A 16 0.90 1.88 -7.71
N TRP A 17 0.22 2.59 -8.61
CA TRP A 17 0.35 2.41 -10.07
C TRP A 17 1.79 2.53 -10.54
N LYS A 18 2.53 3.53 -10.07
CA LYS A 18 3.91 3.73 -10.51
C LYS A 18 4.87 2.70 -9.93
N LEU A 19 4.68 2.33 -8.65
CA LEU A 19 5.50 1.33 -7.96
C LEU A 19 5.36 -0.05 -8.61
N GLY A 20 4.15 -0.42 -9.04
CA GLY A 20 3.87 -1.69 -9.72
C GLY A 20 4.61 -1.88 -11.06
N GLN A 21 5.12 -0.81 -11.67
CA GLN A 21 5.89 -0.89 -12.92
C GLN A 21 7.37 -1.24 -12.73
N SER A 22 7.86 -1.24 -11.49
CA SER A 22 9.26 -1.54 -11.20
C SER A 22 9.52 -3.04 -11.27
N SER A 23 10.54 -3.46 -12.03
CA SER A 23 10.98 -4.86 -12.07
C SER A 23 11.51 -5.40 -10.74
N ARG A 24 11.69 -4.54 -9.73
CA ARG A 24 12.10 -4.91 -8.37
C ARG A 24 10.92 -5.08 -7.41
N VAL A 25 9.70 -4.77 -7.84
CA VAL A 25 8.47 -4.86 -7.03
C VAL A 25 7.69 -6.08 -7.46
N ASP A 26 7.35 -6.93 -6.48
CA ASP A 26 6.60 -8.18 -6.75
C ASP A 26 5.10 -7.95 -6.55
N ARG A 27 4.73 -7.27 -5.46
CA ARG A 27 3.35 -6.93 -5.10
C ARG A 27 3.28 -5.55 -4.48
N VAL A 28 2.18 -4.85 -4.77
CA VAL A 28 1.82 -3.58 -4.14
C VAL A 28 0.53 -3.79 -3.36
N PHE A 29 0.55 -3.45 -2.08
CA PHE A 29 -0.60 -3.42 -1.20
C PHE A 29 -0.99 -1.97 -0.92
N VAL A 30 -2.28 -1.67 -0.76
CA VAL A 30 -2.76 -0.35 -0.35
C VAL A 30 -3.70 -0.47 0.85
N ALA A 31 -3.41 0.28 1.92
CA ALA A 31 -4.17 0.23 3.17
C ALA A 31 -4.80 1.61 3.51
N PRO A 32 -6.14 1.77 3.51
CA PRO A 32 -7.14 0.79 3.08
C PRO A 32 -7.34 0.73 1.55
N GLY A 33 -6.81 1.72 0.81
CA GLY A 33 -7.09 1.86 -0.62
C GLY A 33 -8.52 2.34 -0.93
N ASN A 34 -8.84 2.37 -2.22
CA ASN A 34 -10.16 2.73 -2.77
C ASN A 34 -10.46 1.88 -4.02
N ALA A 35 -11.65 2.04 -4.62
CA ALA A 35 -12.03 1.27 -5.81
C ALA A 35 -11.10 1.45 -7.02
N GLY A 36 -10.42 2.59 -7.13
CA GLY A 36 -9.43 2.86 -8.18
C GLY A 36 -8.12 2.09 -7.96
N THR A 37 -7.66 1.97 -6.71
CA THR A 37 -6.41 1.27 -6.41
C THR A 37 -6.50 -0.24 -6.63
N GLU A 38 -7.69 -0.84 -6.58
CA GLU A 38 -7.91 -2.27 -6.86
C GLU A 38 -7.56 -2.67 -8.30
N ALA A 39 -7.53 -1.71 -9.23
CA ALA A 39 -7.14 -1.97 -10.61
C ALA A 39 -5.62 -2.20 -10.76
N ASP A 40 -4.81 -1.63 -9.87
CA ASP A 40 -3.35 -1.59 -9.99
C ASP A 40 -2.62 -2.26 -8.81
N ALA A 41 -3.31 -2.52 -7.70
CA ALA A 41 -2.75 -3.02 -6.45
C ALA A 41 -3.78 -3.81 -5.62
N GLU A 42 -3.32 -4.47 -4.56
CA GLU A 42 -4.18 -5.21 -3.64
C GLU A 42 -4.60 -4.34 -2.45
N ASN A 43 -5.88 -4.01 -2.36
CA ASN A 43 -6.41 -3.31 -1.19
C ASN A 43 -6.46 -4.25 0.02
N VAL A 44 -6.03 -3.74 1.17
CA VAL A 44 -6.09 -4.47 2.44
C VAL A 44 -6.98 -3.70 3.41
N PRO A 45 -7.95 -4.36 4.08
CA PRO A 45 -8.95 -3.68 4.90
C PRO A 45 -8.39 -3.27 6.27
N ILE A 46 -7.33 -2.47 6.27
CA ILE A 46 -6.64 -1.93 7.44
C ILE A 46 -6.71 -0.41 7.35
N ALA A 47 -7.20 0.23 8.40
CA ALA A 47 -7.24 1.69 8.47
C ALA A 47 -5.82 2.28 8.47
N ALA A 48 -5.63 3.42 7.81
CA ALA A 48 -4.32 4.09 7.73
C ALA A 48 -3.74 4.48 9.10
N THR A 49 -4.60 4.59 10.12
CA THR A 49 -4.24 4.93 11.51
C THR A 49 -4.08 3.71 12.42
N ASP A 50 -4.38 2.49 11.94
CA ASP A 50 -4.19 1.25 12.72
C ASP A 50 -2.75 0.76 12.61
N PHE A 51 -1.83 1.47 13.26
CA PHE A 51 -0.40 1.15 13.23
C PHE A 51 -0.08 -0.28 13.69
N PRO A 52 -0.70 -0.83 14.76
CA PRO A 52 -0.47 -2.22 15.14
C PRO A 52 -0.81 -3.22 14.02
N ALA A 53 -1.96 -3.04 13.35
CA ALA A 53 -2.33 -3.90 12.24
C ALA A 53 -1.42 -3.72 11.01
N LEU A 54 -1.03 -2.48 10.69
CA LEU A 54 -0.10 -2.17 9.60
C LEU A 54 1.28 -2.79 9.83
N ILE A 55 1.82 -2.70 11.05
CA ILE A 55 3.11 -3.31 11.42
C ILE A 55 3.02 -4.83 11.28
N LYS A 56 1.98 -5.45 11.84
CA LYS A 56 1.77 -6.90 11.73
C LYS A 56 1.65 -7.33 10.28
N PHE A 57 0.86 -6.61 9.48
CA PHE A 57 0.67 -6.89 8.06
C PHE A 57 1.99 -6.81 7.30
N ALA A 58 2.76 -5.73 7.51
CA ALA A 58 4.05 -5.53 6.85
C ALA A 58 5.04 -6.66 7.17
N GLN A 59 5.10 -7.10 8.42
CA GLN A 59 5.95 -8.22 8.84
C GLN A 59 5.49 -9.56 8.24
N THR A 60 4.19 -9.87 8.33
CA THR A 60 3.64 -11.13 7.81
C THR A 60 3.78 -11.23 6.29
N ASN A 61 3.63 -10.13 5.56
CA ASN A 61 3.73 -10.10 4.09
C ASN A 61 5.13 -9.71 3.59
N GLN A 62 6.14 -9.70 4.46
CA GLN A 62 7.54 -9.40 4.10
C GLN A 62 7.67 -8.10 3.27
N VAL A 63 6.96 -7.06 3.67
CA VAL A 63 7.02 -5.74 3.04
C VAL A 63 8.41 -5.16 3.25
N GLY A 64 9.11 -4.88 2.15
CA GLY A 64 10.46 -4.30 2.18
C GLY A 64 10.48 -2.78 2.05
N LEU A 65 9.36 -2.16 1.65
CA LEU A 65 9.19 -0.72 1.59
C LEU A 65 7.74 -0.35 1.96
N THR A 66 7.59 0.59 2.88
CA THR A 66 6.31 1.25 3.16
C THR A 66 6.38 2.70 2.72
N VAL A 67 5.36 3.17 2.00
CA VAL A 67 5.19 4.55 1.57
C VAL A 67 3.95 5.13 2.27
N VAL A 68 4.15 6.11 3.15
CA VAL A 68 3.06 6.76 3.88
C VAL A 68 2.62 8.00 3.11
N GLY A 69 1.40 7.96 2.60
CA GLY A 69 0.82 9.04 1.81
C GLY A 69 0.18 10.17 2.63
N PRO A 70 -0.80 9.89 3.53
CA PRO A 70 -1.56 10.93 4.20
C PRO A 70 -0.73 11.68 5.24
N GLU A 71 -1.06 12.96 5.38
CA GLU A 71 -0.46 13.91 6.34
C GLU A 71 -1.32 14.08 7.61
N ALA A 72 -2.52 13.50 7.60
CA ALA A 72 -3.57 13.66 8.61
C ALA A 72 -3.79 12.38 9.43
#